data_AF-A0A1R1J4T7-F1
#
_entry.id   AF-A0A1R1J4T7-F1
#
_cell.length_a   1.000
_cell.length_b   1.000
_cell.length_c   1.000
_cell.angle_alpha   90.00
_cell.angle_beta   90.00
_cell.angle_gamma   90.00
#
_symmetry.space_group_name_H-M   'P 1'
#
loop_
_entity.id
_entity.type
_entity.pdbx_description
1 polymer ?
#
loop_
_entity_poly.entity_id
_entity_poly.type
_entity_poly.pdbx_seq_one_letter_code
_entity_poly.pdbx_strand_id
1 'polypeptide(L)'
;MTDSDDHHFPGLSRIGALIADPGRAAMLWVLMDGSARPAGELTLVAGLSPSAASAHLARLTEGGLLALDVRGRHRYYRIASADIAASLEALANVARAAAPHRPVPPPSRAVPAELRYARTCYDHMAGELAVRVFDALTARGWLDTQGDAVDATELGTQALARWGIDVAQQRTRRRRFACGCLDWSERRSHLGGALGAALLDSFCAQGWVERTERPRVLRVTVPGQQALDAWLTAP
;
A
#
# COMPACT_ATOMS: atom_id res chain seq x y z
N MET A 1 -14.70 -38.72 -20.49
CA MET A 1 -13.24 -38.86 -20.50
C MET A 1 -12.70 -37.82 -19.54
N THR A 2 -12.61 -38.23 -18.28
CA THR A 2 -12.00 -37.48 -17.17
C THR A 2 -10.50 -37.40 -17.42
N ASP A 3 -9.92 -36.20 -17.48
CA ASP A 3 -8.46 -36.07 -17.41
C ASP A 3 -8.01 -34.75 -16.77
N SER A 4 -7.44 -34.89 -15.57
CA SER A 4 -6.52 -33.99 -14.85
C SER A 4 -7.00 -32.62 -14.37
N ASP A 5 -8.09 -32.59 -13.59
CA ASP A 5 -8.26 -31.58 -12.54
C ASP A 5 -7.67 -32.15 -11.25
N ASP A 6 -6.41 -31.80 -10.92
CA ASP A 6 -5.92 -31.65 -9.54
C ASP A 6 -4.39 -31.45 -9.52
N HIS A 7 -3.96 -30.25 -9.13
CA HIS A 7 -2.71 -29.92 -8.40
C HIS A 7 -2.38 -28.41 -8.41
N HIS A 8 -3.19 -27.55 -9.03
CA HIS A 8 -3.02 -26.10 -8.88
C HIS A 8 -3.93 -25.55 -7.77
N PHE A 9 -3.36 -24.73 -6.88
CA PHE A 9 -4.14 -24.00 -5.87
C PHE A 9 -5.31 -23.26 -6.58
N PRO A 10 -6.58 -23.54 -6.25
CA PRO A 10 -7.70 -23.18 -7.11
C PRO A 10 -7.76 -21.66 -7.32
N GLY A 11 -7.78 -21.24 -8.59
CA GLY A 11 -7.85 -19.84 -9.00
C GLY A 11 -6.53 -19.05 -8.96
N LEU A 12 -5.49 -19.54 -8.28
CA LEU A 12 -4.21 -18.81 -8.17
C LEU A 12 -3.48 -18.67 -9.51
N SER A 13 -3.42 -19.74 -10.31
CA SER A 13 -2.86 -19.70 -11.68
C SER A 13 -3.58 -18.70 -12.57
N ARG A 14 -4.91 -18.63 -12.46
CA ARG A 14 -5.74 -17.69 -13.22
C ARG A 14 -5.41 -16.24 -12.86
N ILE A 15 -5.32 -15.92 -11.57
CA ILE A 15 -4.91 -14.59 -11.11
C ILE A 15 -3.46 -14.29 -11.54
N GLY A 16 -2.56 -15.25 -11.38
CA GLY A 16 -1.17 -15.13 -11.82
C GLY A 16 -1.07 -14.80 -13.32
N ALA A 17 -1.83 -15.49 -14.17
CA ALA A 17 -1.88 -15.23 -15.61
C ALA A 17 -2.42 -13.83 -15.95
N LEU A 18 -3.33 -13.28 -15.15
CA LEU A 18 -3.84 -11.92 -15.32
C LEU A 18 -2.81 -10.85 -14.95
N ILE A 19 -1.89 -11.13 -14.03
CA ILE A 19 -0.86 -10.17 -13.59
C ILE A 19 0.43 -10.31 -14.40
N ALA A 20 0.69 -11.49 -14.98
CA ALA A 20 1.90 -11.80 -15.75
C ALA A 20 1.94 -11.14 -17.15
N ASP A 21 1.76 -9.83 -17.20
CA ASP A 21 1.86 -9.00 -18.41
C ASP A 21 2.22 -7.56 -18.03
N PRO A 22 3.25 -6.96 -18.66
CA PRO A 22 3.72 -5.62 -18.30
C PRO A 22 2.66 -4.52 -18.43
N GLY A 23 1.81 -4.58 -19.45
CA GLY A 23 0.75 -3.59 -19.68
C GLY A 23 -0.34 -3.68 -18.62
N ARG A 24 -0.81 -4.91 -18.32
CA ARG A 24 -1.78 -5.14 -17.24
C ARG A 24 -1.21 -4.75 -15.88
N ALA A 25 0.04 -5.10 -15.59
CA ALA A 25 0.71 -4.70 -14.37
C ALA A 25 0.78 -3.18 -14.22
N ALA A 26 1.13 -2.45 -15.29
CA ALA A 26 1.15 -0.99 -15.28
C ALA A 26 -0.24 -0.37 -15.04
N MET A 27 -1.29 -0.90 -15.69
CA MET A 27 -2.67 -0.46 -15.46
C MET A 27 -3.15 -0.72 -14.03
N LEU A 28 -2.88 -1.90 -13.47
CA LEU A 28 -3.21 -2.22 -12.09
C LEU A 28 -2.48 -1.29 -11.13
N TRP A 29 -1.20 -1.03 -11.40
CA TRP A 29 -0.35 -0.21 -10.55
C TRP A 29 -0.81 1.24 -10.42
N VAL A 30 -1.20 1.87 -11.53
CA VAL A 30 -1.70 3.26 -11.49
C VAL A 30 -3.04 3.40 -10.78
N LEU A 31 -3.80 2.29 -10.67
CA LEU A 31 -5.08 2.23 -9.95
C LEU A 31 -4.92 1.84 -8.47
N MET A 32 -3.69 1.64 -7.98
CA MET A 32 -3.43 1.28 -6.57
C MET A 32 -3.81 2.38 -5.58
N ASP A 33 -4.10 3.59 -6.07
CA ASP A 33 -4.69 4.70 -5.33
C ASP A 33 -6.21 4.64 -5.21
N GLY A 34 -6.79 3.52 -5.62
CA GLY A 34 -8.23 3.27 -5.65
C GLY A 34 -9.05 4.25 -6.48
N SER A 35 -8.42 5.14 -7.25
CA SER A 35 -9.12 6.03 -8.17
C SER A 35 -9.76 5.23 -9.29
N ALA A 36 -10.83 5.78 -9.87
CA ALA A 36 -11.43 5.26 -11.08
C ALA A 36 -10.94 6.07 -12.28
N ARG A 37 -10.24 5.44 -13.23
CA ARG A 37 -9.61 6.10 -14.38
C ARG A 37 -10.21 5.66 -15.71
N PRO A 38 -10.34 6.56 -16.70
CA PRO A 38 -10.87 6.20 -18.02
C PRO A 38 -9.89 5.31 -18.79
N ALA A 39 -10.40 4.49 -19.71
CA ALA A 39 -9.60 3.59 -20.53
C ALA A 39 -8.45 4.30 -21.29
N GLY A 40 -8.68 5.52 -21.78
CA GLY A 40 -7.68 6.28 -22.52
C GLY A 40 -6.44 6.60 -21.68
N GLU A 41 -6.62 6.94 -20.41
CA GLU A 41 -5.50 7.19 -19.50
C GLU A 41 -4.70 5.91 -19.21
N LEU A 42 -5.42 4.80 -18.95
CA LEU A 42 -4.80 3.50 -18.72
C LEU A 42 -4.05 2.99 -19.97
N THR A 43 -4.55 3.31 -21.16
CA THR A 43 -3.90 3.01 -22.44
C THR A 43 -2.56 3.72 -22.56
N LEU A 44 -2.51 5.02 -22.22
CA LEU A 44 -1.27 5.81 -22.23
C LEU A 44 -0.26 5.28 -21.21
N VAL A 45 -0.71 4.95 -19.99
CA VAL A 45 0.16 4.38 -18.94
C VAL A 45 0.75 3.05 -19.36
N ALA A 46 -0.03 2.19 -20.02
CA ALA A 46 0.43 0.89 -20.48
C ALA A 46 1.30 0.94 -21.75
N GLY A 47 1.32 2.07 -22.46
CA GLY A 47 2.04 2.20 -23.73
C GLY A 47 1.47 1.29 -24.84
N LEU A 48 0.17 1.03 -24.82
CA LEU A 48 -0.50 0.09 -25.72
C LEU A 48 -1.39 0.80 -26.75
N SER A 49 -1.77 0.09 -27.81
CA SER A 49 -2.83 0.56 -28.72
C SER A 49 -4.21 0.52 -28.02
N PRO A 50 -5.18 1.35 -28.44
CA PRO A 50 -6.52 1.34 -27.85
C PRO A 50 -7.23 -0.03 -27.91
N SER A 51 -7.01 -0.80 -28.97
CA SER A 51 -7.58 -2.14 -29.13
C SER A 51 -6.96 -3.14 -28.16
N ALA A 52 -5.63 -3.15 -28.03
CA ALA A 52 -4.93 -4.00 -27.07
C ALA A 52 -5.30 -3.63 -25.63
N ALA A 53 -5.32 -2.34 -25.31
CA ALA A 53 -5.71 -1.86 -23.98
C ALA A 53 -7.14 -2.27 -23.61
N SER A 54 -8.08 -2.15 -24.55
CA SER A 54 -9.47 -2.58 -24.33
C SER A 54 -9.57 -4.09 -24.02
N ALA A 55 -8.81 -4.92 -24.74
CA ALA A 55 -8.76 -6.36 -24.48
C ALA A 55 -8.16 -6.68 -23.10
N HIS A 56 -7.13 -5.96 -22.68
CA HIS A 56 -6.55 -6.12 -21.33
C HIS A 56 -7.52 -5.70 -20.23
N LEU A 57 -8.20 -4.56 -20.39
CA LEU A 57 -9.18 -4.07 -19.42
C LEU A 57 -10.37 -5.04 -19.29
N ALA A 58 -10.84 -5.62 -20.40
CA ALA A 58 -11.86 -6.66 -20.39
C ALA A 58 -11.40 -7.88 -19.58
N ARG A 59 -10.20 -8.42 -19.89
CA ARG A 59 -9.63 -9.57 -19.16
C ARG A 59 -9.47 -9.32 -17.67
N LEU A 60 -9.00 -8.13 -17.28
CA LEU A 60 -8.83 -7.76 -15.87
C LEU A 60 -10.18 -7.61 -15.15
N THR A 61 -11.21 -7.11 -15.84
CA THR A 61 -12.56 -6.96 -15.30
C THR A 61 -13.26 -8.31 -15.16
N GLU A 62 -13.25 -9.14 -16.20
CA GLU A 62 -13.78 -10.52 -16.19
C GLU A 62 -13.05 -11.44 -15.20
N GLY A 63 -11.77 -11.15 -14.97
CA GLY A 63 -10.94 -11.81 -13.96
C GLY A 63 -11.18 -11.31 -12.53
N GLY A 64 -11.98 -10.25 -12.35
CA GLY A 64 -12.32 -9.71 -11.04
C GLY A 64 -11.26 -8.82 -10.39
N LEU A 65 -10.16 -8.49 -11.07
CA LEU A 65 -9.15 -7.55 -10.52
C LEU A 65 -9.61 -6.10 -10.62
N LEU A 66 -10.39 -5.78 -11.64
CA LEU A 66 -10.95 -4.45 -11.87
C LEU A 66 -12.47 -4.44 -11.75
N ALA A 67 -13.00 -3.35 -11.20
CA ALA A 67 -14.41 -2.99 -11.28
C ALA A 67 -14.60 -1.89 -12.32
N LEU A 68 -15.70 -1.99 -13.07
CA LEU A 68 -16.13 -1.01 -14.05
C LEU A 68 -17.21 -0.10 -13.44
N ASP A 69 -16.95 1.21 -13.45
CA ASP A 69 -17.90 2.26 -13.08
C ASP A 69 -18.33 3.00 -14.37
N VAL A 70 -19.62 2.93 -14.70
CA VAL A 70 -20.19 3.55 -15.91
C VAL A 70 -20.85 4.86 -15.52
N ARG A 71 -20.23 5.98 -15.92
CA ARG A 71 -20.75 7.33 -15.69
C ARG A 71 -21.15 7.95 -17.01
N GLY A 72 -22.45 7.85 -17.33
CA GLY A 72 -22.98 8.25 -18.63
C GLY A 72 -22.34 7.44 -19.77
N ARG A 73 -21.76 8.13 -20.75
CA ARG A 73 -21.06 7.49 -21.88
C ARG A 73 -19.62 7.05 -21.58
N HIS A 74 -19.10 7.40 -20.41
CA HIS A 74 -17.70 7.18 -20.05
C HIS A 74 -17.57 5.98 -19.11
N ARG A 75 -16.57 5.14 -19.39
CA ARG A 75 -16.23 3.93 -18.63
C ARG A 75 -14.98 4.20 -17.82
N TYR A 76 -15.08 4.03 -16.50
CA TYR A 76 -13.99 4.21 -15.56
C TYR A 76 -13.65 2.87 -14.90
N TYR A 77 -12.37 2.59 -14.73
CA TYR A 77 -11.87 1.34 -14.15
C TYR A 77 -11.17 1.64 -12.85
N ARG A 78 -11.41 0.82 -11.83
CA ARG A 78 -10.76 0.88 -10.52
C ARG A 78 -10.39 -0.53 -10.05
N ILE A 79 -9.45 -0.65 -9.11
CA ILE A 79 -9.24 -1.94 -8.43
C ILE A 79 -10.55 -2.36 -7.77
N ALA A 80 -10.94 -3.63 -7.95
CA ALA A 80 -12.28 -4.09 -7.57
C ALA A 80 -12.53 -4.08 -6.05
N SER A 81 -11.49 -4.34 -5.24
CA SER A 81 -11.61 -4.35 -3.77
C SER A 81 -10.29 -3.98 -3.07
N ALA A 82 -10.39 -3.63 -1.78
CA ALA A 82 -9.23 -3.39 -0.94
C ALA A 82 -8.32 -4.63 -0.83
N ASP A 83 -8.91 -5.83 -0.74
CA ASP A 83 -8.16 -7.10 -0.65
C ASP A 83 -7.33 -7.39 -1.91
N ILE A 84 -7.82 -6.99 -3.09
CA ILE A 84 -7.07 -7.12 -4.34
C ILE A 84 -5.89 -6.14 -4.35
N ALA A 85 -6.10 -4.88 -3.95
CA ALA A 85 -5.02 -3.90 -3.85
C ALA A 85 -3.93 -4.38 -2.88
N ALA A 86 -4.34 -4.84 -1.70
CA ALA A 86 -3.49 -5.49 -0.71
C ALA A 86 -2.67 -6.65 -1.29
N SER A 87 -3.32 -7.56 -2.01
CA SER A 87 -2.67 -8.74 -2.60
C SER A 87 -1.66 -8.35 -3.68
N LEU A 88 -1.98 -7.37 -4.52
CA LEU A 88 -1.08 -6.84 -5.54
C LEU A 88 0.16 -6.18 -4.90
N GLU A 89 -0.04 -5.47 -3.80
CA GLU A 89 1.05 -4.86 -3.03
C GLU A 89 1.95 -5.93 -2.38
N ALA A 90 1.35 -6.95 -1.79
CA ALA A 90 2.08 -8.10 -1.24
C ALA A 90 2.91 -8.82 -2.31
N LEU A 91 2.33 -9.07 -3.49
CA LEU A 91 3.06 -9.67 -4.62
C LEU A 91 4.19 -8.78 -5.13
N ALA A 92 3.99 -7.46 -5.20
CA ALA A 92 5.05 -6.52 -5.56
C ALA A 92 6.22 -6.59 -4.55
N ASN A 93 5.92 -6.69 -3.26
CA ASN A 93 6.92 -6.88 -2.21
C ASN A 93 7.69 -8.20 -2.36
N VAL A 94 6.99 -9.30 -2.62
CA VAL A 94 7.62 -10.62 -2.88
C VAL A 94 8.51 -10.57 -4.12
N ALA A 95 8.01 -10.04 -5.23
CA ALA A 95 8.78 -9.92 -6.49
C ALA A 95 10.05 -9.09 -6.29
N ARG A 96 10.00 -8.08 -5.43
CA ARG A 96 11.16 -7.27 -5.05
C ARG A 96 12.15 -8.04 -4.17
N ALA A 97 11.66 -8.76 -3.16
CA ALA A 97 12.51 -9.58 -2.30
C ALA A 97 13.23 -10.70 -3.08
N ALA A 98 12.57 -11.26 -4.10
CA ALA A 98 13.13 -12.30 -4.97
C ALA A 98 14.22 -11.79 -5.95
N ALA A 99 14.30 -10.48 -6.19
CA ALA A 99 15.24 -9.88 -7.15
C ALA A 99 15.99 -8.67 -6.56
N PRO A 100 16.80 -8.87 -5.49
CA PRO A 100 17.41 -7.77 -4.72
C PRO A 100 18.40 -6.94 -5.55
N HIS A 101 19.06 -7.54 -6.55
CA HIS A 101 20.11 -6.91 -7.36
C HIS A 101 19.61 -6.28 -8.67
N ARG A 102 18.31 -6.34 -8.98
CA ARG A 102 17.80 -5.71 -10.20
C ARG A 102 17.79 -4.19 -10.02
N PRO A 103 18.37 -3.41 -10.95
CA PRO A 103 18.29 -1.96 -10.89
C PRO A 103 16.83 -1.54 -10.81
N VAL A 104 16.52 -0.70 -9.83
CA VAL A 104 15.17 -0.16 -9.62
C VAL A 104 14.86 0.69 -10.85
N PRO A 105 13.81 0.38 -11.62
CA PRO A 105 13.30 1.35 -12.56
C PRO A 105 12.99 2.63 -11.75
N PRO A 106 13.22 3.84 -12.27
CA PRO A 106 12.78 5.04 -11.58
C PRO A 106 11.30 4.87 -11.19
N PRO A 107 10.86 5.36 -10.02
CA PRO A 107 9.47 5.24 -9.59
C PRO A 107 8.62 5.63 -10.78
N SER A 108 7.77 4.69 -11.24
CA SER A 108 7.08 4.90 -12.51
C SER A 108 6.41 6.27 -12.45
N ARG A 109 6.63 7.13 -13.44
CA ARG A 109 5.97 8.44 -13.50
C ARG A 109 4.43 8.33 -13.41
N ALA A 110 3.91 7.11 -13.62
CA ALA A 110 2.52 6.74 -13.43
C ALA A 110 2.03 6.75 -11.96
N VAL A 111 2.90 6.63 -10.95
CA VAL A 111 2.47 6.73 -9.54
C VAL A 111 2.43 8.21 -9.13
N PRO A 112 1.27 8.76 -8.76
CA PRO A 112 1.17 10.14 -8.27
C PRO A 112 2.06 10.39 -7.05
N ALA A 113 2.65 11.59 -6.97
CA ALA A 113 3.56 11.96 -5.88
C ALA A 113 2.90 11.83 -4.50
N GLU A 114 1.61 12.14 -4.40
CA GLU A 114 0.80 12.02 -3.19
C GLU A 114 0.83 10.59 -2.60
N LEU A 115 0.75 9.54 -3.42
CA LEU A 115 0.81 8.15 -2.94
C LEU A 115 2.18 7.70 -2.52
N ARG A 116 3.22 8.24 -3.18
CA ARG A 116 4.59 7.97 -2.76
C ARG A 116 4.85 8.61 -1.42
N TYR A 117 4.31 9.81 -1.19
CA TYR A 117 4.50 10.54 0.04
C TYR A 117 3.76 9.93 1.25
N ALA A 118 2.43 9.80 1.17
CA ALA A 118 1.63 9.27 2.27
C ALA A 118 0.37 8.54 1.76
N ARG A 119 0.22 7.27 2.16
CA ARG A 119 -0.93 6.43 1.81
C ARG A 119 -1.24 5.41 2.90
N THR A 120 -2.34 4.67 2.76
CA THR A 120 -2.60 3.45 3.53
C THR A 120 -2.17 2.22 2.74
N CYS A 121 -1.32 1.38 3.33
CA CYS A 121 -0.99 0.05 2.79
C CYS A 121 -2.23 -0.85 2.89
N TYR A 122 -2.72 -1.02 4.11
CA TYR A 122 -3.97 -1.69 4.45
C TYR A 122 -4.77 -0.75 5.35
N ASP A 123 -4.59 -0.92 6.65
CA ASP A 123 -5.14 -0.14 7.73
C ASP A 123 -4.07 0.70 8.45
N HIS A 124 -2.85 0.74 7.93
CA HIS A 124 -1.72 1.47 8.47
C HIS A 124 -1.04 2.32 7.39
N MET A 125 -0.29 3.34 7.84
CA MET A 125 0.42 4.27 6.95
C MET A 125 1.53 3.57 6.16
N ALA A 126 1.73 4.02 4.92
CA ALA A 126 2.80 3.67 3.99
C ALA A 126 3.23 4.93 3.20
N GLY A 127 4.29 4.79 2.41
CA GLY A 127 4.96 5.87 1.70
C GLY A 127 6.13 6.45 2.48
N GLU A 128 6.76 7.46 1.88
CA GLU A 128 7.92 8.19 2.40
C GLU A 128 7.73 8.62 3.85
N LEU A 129 6.57 9.20 4.18
CA LEU A 129 6.27 9.64 5.54
C LEU A 129 6.28 8.47 6.52
N ALA A 130 5.63 7.35 6.18
CA ALA A 130 5.52 6.21 7.07
C ALA A 130 6.88 5.54 7.33
N VAL A 131 7.74 5.49 6.31
CA VAL A 131 9.12 5.02 6.43
C VAL A 131 9.92 5.96 7.35
N ARG A 132 9.85 7.27 7.12
CA ARG A 132 10.54 8.27 7.95
C ARG A 132 10.10 8.20 9.42
N VAL A 133 8.81 8.04 9.67
CA VAL A 133 8.26 7.87 11.02
C VAL A 133 8.77 6.57 11.65
N PHE A 134 8.76 5.46 10.92
CA PHE A 134 9.27 4.18 11.43
C PHE A 134 10.76 4.22 11.76
N ASP A 135 11.57 4.83 10.90
CA ASP A 135 12.99 5.07 11.16
C ASP A 135 13.20 5.90 12.42
N ALA A 136 12.43 6.98 12.56
CA ALA A 136 12.52 7.90 13.69
C ALA A 136 12.11 7.24 15.02
N LEU A 137 11.11 6.36 15.00
CA LEU A 137 10.70 5.56 16.16
C LEU A 137 11.82 4.58 16.58
N THR A 138 12.46 3.93 15.60
CA THR A 138 13.54 2.98 15.84
C THR A 138 14.81 3.70 16.35
N ALA A 139 15.20 4.80 15.69
CA ALA A 139 16.38 5.58 16.04
C ALA A 139 16.29 6.19 17.46
N ARG A 140 15.09 6.53 17.92
CA ARG A 140 14.83 7.01 19.29
C ARG A 140 14.68 5.88 20.32
N GLY A 141 14.84 4.63 19.91
CA GLY A 141 14.68 3.46 20.77
C GLY A 141 13.26 3.25 21.27
N TRP A 142 12.23 3.79 20.59
CA TRP A 142 10.83 3.52 20.93
C TRP A 142 10.41 2.15 20.42
N LEU A 143 11.00 1.72 19.30
CA LEU A 143 10.82 0.39 18.74
C LEU A 143 12.17 -0.33 18.70
N ASP A 144 12.15 -1.61 19.03
CA ASP A 144 13.23 -2.55 18.72
C ASP A 144 12.85 -3.38 17.49
N THR A 145 13.81 -3.61 16.61
CA THR A 145 13.63 -4.34 15.36
C THR A 145 14.59 -5.52 15.32
N GLN A 146 14.03 -6.73 15.35
CA GLN A 146 14.76 -8.00 15.23
C GLN A 146 14.33 -8.71 13.94
N GLY A 147 15.03 -8.43 12.85
CA GLY A 147 14.59 -8.85 11.51
C GLY A 147 13.26 -8.19 11.13
N ASP A 148 12.25 -8.98 10.75
CA ASP A 148 10.90 -8.49 10.45
C ASP A 148 10.04 -8.28 11.71
N ALA A 149 10.51 -8.70 12.88
CA ALA A 149 9.83 -8.51 14.15
C ALA A 149 10.11 -7.11 14.69
N VAL A 150 9.02 -6.43 15.05
CA VAL A 150 9.05 -5.10 15.65
C VAL A 150 8.36 -5.21 16.99
N ASP A 151 8.97 -4.66 18.03
CA ASP A 151 8.34 -4.55 19.33
C ASP A 151 8.54 -3.16 19.95
N ALA A 152 7.63 -2.75 20.82
CA ALA A 152 7.73 -1.49 21.56
C ALA A 152 8.57 -1.69 22.82
N THR A 153 9.56 -0.82 23.02
CA THR A 153 10.35 -0.78 24.26
C THR A 153 9.53 -0.19 25.40
N GLU A 154 10.03 -0.24 26.63
CA GLU A 154 9.40 0.45 27.76
C GLU A 154 9.32 1.96 27.53
N LEU A 155 10.40 2.56 27.03
CA LEU A 155 10.45 3.97 26.64
C LEU A 155 9.41 4.28 25.55
N GLY A 156 9.36 3.44 24.52
CA GLY A 156 8.40 3.58 23.43
C GLY A 156 6.96 3.47 23.91
N THR A 157 6.67 2.55 24.83
CA THR A 157 5.34 2.38 25.41
C THR A 157 4.87 3.64 26.12
N GLN A 158 5.72 4.24 26.95
CA GLN A 158 5.40 5.52 27.63
C GLN A 158 5.22 6.66 26.64
N ALA A 159 6.05 6.71 25.59
CA ALA A 159 6.03 7.78 24.62
C ALA A 159 4.83 7.70 23.67
N LEU A 160 4.47 6.50 23.21
CA LEU A 160 3.29 6.22 22.38
C LEU A 160 1.99 6.52 23.13
N ALA A 161 1.96 6.33 24.45
CA ALA A 161 0.81 6.71 25.27
C ALA A 161 0.51 8.23 25.20
N ARG A 162 1.53 9.08 25.00
CA ARG A 162 1.33 10.53 24.77
C ARG A 162 0.66 10.85 23.44
N TRP A 163 0.73 9.92 22.48
CA TRP A 163 -0.05 9.96 21.24
C TRP A 163 -1.39 9.21 21.38
N GLY A 164 -1.80 8.85 22.59
CA GLY A 164 -3.06 8.15 22.84
C GLY A 164 -3.06 6.68 22.42
N ILE A 165 -1.88 6.08 22.23
CA ILE A 165 -1.76 4.68 21.80
C ILE A 165 -1.53 3.79 23.03
N ASP A 166 -2.54 2.97 23.36
CA ASP A 166 -2.42 1.92 24.38
C ASP A 166 -1.77 0.66 23.78
N VAL A 167 -0.47 0.50 24.06
CA VAL A 167 0.33 -0.65 23.60
C VAL A 167 -0.18 -1.98 24.19
N ALA A 168 -0.58 -2.00 25.46
CA ALA A 168 -1.06 -3.22 26.11
C ALA A 168 -2.34 -3.70 25.44
N GLN A 169 -3.27 -2.77 25.15
CA GLN A 169 -4.47 -3.08 24.38
C GLN A 169 -4.12 -3.60 22.99
N GLN A 170 -3.16 -2.99 22.27
CA GLN A 170 -2.78 -3.44 20.93
C GLN A 170 -2.20 -4.86 20.92
N ARG A 171 -1.50 -5.29 21.97
CA ARG A 171 -0.99 -6.67 22.10
C ARG A 171 -2.09 -7.73 22.22
N THR A 172 -3.25 -7.36 22.76
CA THR A 172 -4.38 -8.30 22.95
C THR A 172 -5.20 -8.55 21.67
N ARG A 173 -4.96 -7.77 20.60
CA ARG A 173 -5.69 -7.90 19.33
C ARG A 173 -5.39 -9.26 18.68
N ARG A 174 -6.37 -9.83 17.97
CA ARG A 174 -6.24 -11.11 17.23
C ARG A 174 -5.45 -10.97 15.92
N ARG A 175 -4.31 -10.30 15.96
CA ARG A 175 -3.41 -10.07 14.82
C ARG A 175 -2.00 -9.76 15.32
N ARG A 176 -1.03 -9.73 14.42
CA ARG A 176 0.36 -9.38 14.77
C ARG A 176 0.42 -7.98 15.41
N PHE A 177 1.10 -7.87 16.55
CA PHE A 177 1.25 -6.62 17.29
C PHE A 177 1.90 -5.53 16.45
N ALA A 178 3.12 -5.78 15.95
CA ALA A 178 3.82 -4.88 15.04
C ALA A 178 4.70 -5.68 14.07
N CYS A 179 4.98 -5.11 12.91
CA CYS A 179 5.90 -5.67 11.93
C CYS A 179 6.50 -4.61 11.03
N GLY A 180 7.68 -4.89 10.48
CA GLY A 180 8.22 -4.13 9.36
C GLY A 180 7.49 -4.54 8.08
N CYS A 181 6.54 -3.72 7.62
CA CYS A 181 5.91 -3.92 6.32
C CYS A 181 6.79 -3.29 5.24
N LEU A 182 7.13 -4.02 4.18
CA LEU A 182 7.99 -3.50 3.13
C LEU A 182 7.22 -2.47 2.28
N ASP A 183 7.73 -1.24 2.22
CA ASP A 183 7.18 -0.23 1.32
C ASP A 183 7.66 -0.49 -0.11
N TRP A 184 6.72 -0.59 -1.04
CA TRP A 184 7.05 -0.82 -2.44
C TRP A 184 7.67 0.41 -3.12
N SER A 185 7.29 1.64 -2.73
CA SER A 185 7.76 2.89 -3.33
C SER A 185 9.14 3.27 -2.80
N GLU A 186 9.33 3.14 -1.49
CA GLU A 186 10.56 3.57 -0.81
C GLU A 186 11.62 2.47 -0.70
N ARG A 187 11.23 1.21 -0.88
CA ARG A 187 12.08 0.04 -0.66
C ARG A 187 12.57 -0.15 0.77
N ARG A 188 11.83 0.38 1.73
CA ARG A 188 12.19 0.37 3.15
C ARG A 188 10.98 -0.01 3.98
N SER A 189 11.23 -0.54 5.18
CA SER A 189 10.14 -0.96 6.06
C SER A 189 9.40 0.24 6.65
N HIS A 190 8.10 0.09 6.83
CA HIS A 190 7.24 0.99 7.59
C HIS A 190 6.47 0.19 8.65
N LEU A 191 5.87 0.87 9.62
CA LEU A 191 5.19 0.21 10.73
C LEU A 191 3.84 -0.40 10.31
N GLY A 192 3.76 -1.73 10.33
CA GLY A 192 2.52 -2.49 10.16
C GLY A 192 2.02 -3.12 11.46
N GLY A 193 0.95 -3.91 11.37
CA GLY A 193 0.35 -4.63 12.51
C GLY A 193 -0.65 -3.79 13.31
N ALA A 194 -1.06 -4.28 14.49
CA ALA A 194 -1.93 -3.55 15.43
C ALA A 194 -1.40 -2.16 15.77
N LEU A 195 -0.10 -2.06 16.04
CA LEU A 195 0.54 -0.80 16.37
C LEU A 195 0.56 0.19 15.19
N GLY A 196 0.83 -0.30 13.98
CA GLY A 196 0.81 0.54 12.78
C GLY A 196 -0.56 1.16 12.48
N ALA A 197 -1.65 0.40 12.70
CA ALA A 197 -3.00 0.95 12.55
C ALA A 197 -3.36 1.91 13.67
N ALA A 198 -3.02 1.58 14.93
CA ALA A 198 -3.23 2.49 16.05
C ALA A 198 -2.49 3.83 15.88
N LEU A 199 -1.31 3.80 15.25
CA LEU A 199 -0.56 5.01 14.90
C LEU A 199 -1.28 5.85 13.84
N LEU A 200 -1.83 5.22 12.79
CA LEU A 200 -2.65 5.93 11.80
C LEU A 200 -3.88 6.55 12.46
N ASP A 201 -4.60 5.78 13.28
CA ASP A 201 -5.81 6.24 13.98
C ASP A 201 -5.49 7.42 14.91
N SER A 202 -4.38 7.35 15.64
CA SER A 202 -3.87 8.44 16.47
C SER A 202 -3.56 9.70 15.66
N PHE A 203 -2.84 9.58 14.54
CA PHE A 203 -2.50 10.73 13.70
C PHE A 203 -3.75 11.37 13.07
N CYS A 204 -4.77 10.56 12.76
CA CYS A 204 -6.06 11.07 12.32
C CYS A 204 -6.81 11.78 13.46
N ALA A 205 -6.84 11.21 14.65
CA ALA A 205 -7.50 11.80 15.83
C ALA A 205 -6.86 13.13 16.24
N GLN A 206 -5.53 13.26 16.08
CA GLN A 206 -4.79 14.50 16.32
C GLN A 206 -4.92 15.51 15.16
N GLY A 207 -5.58 15.13 14.06
CA GLY A 207 -5.72 15.96 12.86
C GLY A 207 -4.40 16.18 12.12
N TRP A 208 -3.39 15.34 12.33
CA TRP A 208 -2.09 15.46 11.65
C TRP A 208 -2.15 14.92 10.22
N VAL A 209 -2.92 13.85 10.05
CA VAL A 209 -3.15 13.20 8.78
C VAL A 209 -4.65 13.03 8.59
N GLU A 210 -5.13 13.15 7.37
CA GLU A 210 -6.52 12.87 7.03
C GLU A 210 -6.63 11.99 5.79
N ARG A 211 -7.74 11.26 5.70
CA ARG A 211 -8.11 10.49 4.51
C ARG A 211 -8.70 11.44 3.48
N THR A 212 -8.30 11.29 2.22
CA THR A 212 -8.83 12.11 1.13
C THR A 212 -10.01 11.44 0.43
N GLU A 213 -10.62 12.15 -0.54
CA GLU A 213 -11.62 11.55 -1.44
C GLU A 213 -11.03 10.43 -2.32
N ARG A 214 -9.71 10.45 -2.56
CA ARG A 214 -9.01 9.36 -3.24
C ARG A 214 -8.76 8.24 -2.24
N PRO A 215 -9.24 7.01 -2.49
CA PRO A 215 -9.02 5.90 -1.58
C PRO A 215 -7.52 5.68 -1.34
N ARG A 216 -7.15 5.26 -0.13
CA ARG A 216 -5.76 5.04 0.30
C ARG A 216 -4.85 6.27 0.34
N VAL A 217 -5.13 7.38 -0.35
CA VAL A 217 -4.29 8.59 -0.25
C VAL A 217 -4.51 9.27 1.09
N LEU A 218 -3.41 9.58 1.76
CA LEU A 218 -3.40 10.33 3.01
C LEU A 218 -2.84 11.73 2.76
N ARG A 219 -3.52 12.75 3.30
CA ARG A 219 -3.04 14.13 3.27
C ARG A 219 -2.50 14.49 4.65
N VAL A 220 -1.27 14.99 4.69
CA VAL A 220 -0.72 15.62 5.89
C VAL A 220 -1.30 17.03 5.98
N THR A 221 -1.88 17.37 7.13
CA THR A 221 -2.45 18.69 7.36
C THR A 221 -1.34 19.70 7.71
N VAL A 222 -1.64 21.00 7.69
CA VAL A 222 -0.67 22.01 8.11
C VAL A 222 -0.22 21.80 9.58
N PRO A 223 -1.12 21.56 10.56
CA PRO A 223 -0.71 21.21 11.91
C PRO A 223 0.11 19.92 11.98
N GLY A 224 -0.25 18.90 11.19
CA GLY A 224 0.49 17.65 11.12
C GLY A 224 1.90 17.83 10.60
N GLN A 225 2.08 18.62 9.55
CA GLN A 225 3.40 18.94 8.99
C GLN A 225 4.29 19.58 10.05
N GLN A 226 3.77 20.58 10.78
CA GLN A 226 4.50 21.26 11.85
C GLN A 226 4.89 20.30 12.99
N ALA A 227 3.95 19.48 13.45
CA ALA A 227 4.20 18.52 14.54
C ALA A 227 5.20 17.44 14.12
N LEU A 228 5.06 16.89 12.92
CA LEU A 228 5.92 15.85 12.38
C LEU A 228 7.31 16.38 12.06
N ASP A 229 7.44 17.57 11.48
CA ASP A 229 8.76 18.16 11.21
C ASP A 229 9.47 18.47 12.52
N ALA A 230 8.79 19.06 13.51
CA ALA A 230 9.36 19.31 14.83
C ALA A 230 9.82 18.00 15.50
N TRP A 231 9.00 16.95 15.44
CA TRP A 231 9.33 15.66 16.04
C TRP A 231 10.44 14.91 15.29
N LEU A 232 10.42 14.90 13.95
CA LEU A 232 11.41 14.19 13.12
C LEU A 232 12.79 14.86 13.20
N THR A 233 12.84 16.19 13.31
CA THR A 233 14.09 16.97 13.35
C THR A 233 14.65 17.20 14.76
N ALA A 234 13.84 17.00 15.81
CA ALA A 234 14.33 17.09 17.19
C ALA A 234 15.41 16.02 17.45
N PRO A 235 16.58 16.38 18.03
CA PRO A 235 17.67 15.45 18.30
C PRO A 235 17.28 14.34 19.28
#